data_AF-A0A939GK26-F1
#
_entry.id   AF-A0A939GK26-F1
#
_cell.length_a   1.000
_cell.length_b   1.000
_cell.length_c   1.000
_cell.angle_alpha   90.00
_cell.angle_beta   90.00
_cell.angle_gamma   90.00
#
_symmetry.space_group_name_H-M   'P 1'
#
loop_
_entity.id
_entity.type
_entity.pdbx_description
1 polymer ?
#
loop_
_entity_poly.entity_id
_entity_poly.type
_entity_poly.pdbx_seq_one_letter_code
_entity_poly.pdbx_strand_id
1 'polypeptide(L)'
;MPVEALINLRHRLDGLPSRCQERRILIEETAALYGVSTDTLYRALRNSSRPKSINRSDSGTPRKLSLAEMERYCEIIAAMKIRTSNKKGRHISTVRAIELLEEFGMETPDGFVQPDKGALTRSTVNYYLKTWGYDQERMTRQPPAVRFQAEYSNECWHFDLSPSDLKHVKQPSWVEPDLAGETVVLWWGLFDNELYVEKEDRRYGPFYPVDRPIPLHRYRKFKKTKTEERADKIANLAKKLGLPRTALDKNADLQFLVDKYKELEPTVTPFNDPDPYQEFTYPTVLFAKRAISEQLAKPLAKLSPEQLTFIDALLAETLNKKAIIERVRQYFRSNKGEEQNAH
;
A
#
# COMPACT_ATOMS: atom_id res chain seq x y z
N MET A 1 9.40 5.74 -58.43
CA MET A 1 8.55 4.66 -58.98
C MET A 1 7.30 4.49 -58.14
N PRO A 2 6.15 4.19 -58.76
CA PRO A 2 4.91 3.86 -58.07
C PRO A 2 5.03 2.58 -57.22
N VAL A 3 4.31 2.52 -56.10
CA VAL A 3 4.30 1.35 -55.19
C VAL A 3 3.71 0.12 -55.87
N GLU A 4 2.66 0.31 -56.68
CA GLU A 4 2.00 -0.76 -57.45
C GLU A 4 2.94 -1.42 -58.45
N ALA A 5 3.81 -0.64 -59.11
CA ALA A 5 4.82 -1.16 -60.03
C ALA A 5 5.85 -2.05 -59.33
N LEU A 6 6.26 -1.70 -58.10
CA LEU A 6 7.15 -2.52 -57.28
C LEU A 6 6.48 -3.82 -56.83
N ILE A 7 5.19 -3.78 -56.47
CA ILE A 7 4.41 -4.96 -56.08
C ILE A 7 4.26 -5.91 -57.28
N ASN A 8 3.88 -5.38 -58.44
CA ASN A 8 3.74 -6.17 -59.67
C ASN A 8 5.08 -6.81 -60.09
N LEU A 9 6.16 -6.03 -60.10
CA LEU A 9 7.49 -6.54 -60.38
C LEU A 9 7.86 -7.68 -59.42
N ARG A 10 7.57 -7.53 -58.13
CA ARG A 10 7.86 -8.57 -57.14
C ARG A 10 7.08 -9.86 -57.38
N HIS A 11 5.78 -9.78 -57.68
CA HIS A 11 4.99 -10.96 -58.04
C HIS A 11 5.55 -11.69 -59.26
N ARG A 12 5.99 -10.95 -60.28
CA ARG A 12 6.63 -11.53 -61.47
C ARG A 12 7.98 -12.17 -61.15
N LEU A 13 8.75 -11.54 -60.25
CA LEU A 13 10.02 -12.07 -59.78
C LEU A 13 9.84 -13.32 -58.90
N ASP A 14 8.77 -13.44 -58.11
CA ASP A 14 8.52 -14.60 -57.25
C ASP A 14 8.20 -15.88 -58.06
N GLY A 15 7.69 -15.72 -59.28
CA GLY A 15 7.47 -16.82 -60.23
C GLY A 15 8.73 -17.31 -60.96
N LEU A 16 9.87 -16.65 -60.79
CA LEU A 16 11.13 -16.97 -61.48
C LEU A 16 12.17 -17.54 -60.52
N PRO A 17 12.98 -18.54 -60.93
CA PRO A 17 14.09 -19.03 -60.12
C PRO A 17 15.07 -17.93 -59.72
N SER A 18 15.62 -18.01 -58.49
CA SER A 18 16.48 -16.97 -57.89
C SER A 18 17.71 -16.59 -58.71
N ARG A 19 18.19 -17.47 -59.59
CA ARG A 19 19.37 -17.25 -60.46
C ARG A 19 19.04 -17.65 -61.90
N CYS A 20 18.20 -16.87 -62.58
CA CYS A 20 17.92 -17.04 -64.01
C CYS A 20 18.17 -15.74 -64.78
N GLN A 21 18.48 -15.88 -66.07
CA GLN A 21 18.72 -14.74 -66.98
C GLN A 21 17.46 -13.88 -67.15
N GLU A 22 16.29 -14.50 -67.21
CA GLU A 22 14.98 -13.84 -67.32
C GLU A 22 14.73 -12.85 -66.17
N ARG A 23 15.13 -13.22 -64.95
CA ARG A 23 15.04 -12.34 -63.77
C ARG A 23 15.90 -11.07 -63.93
N ARG A 24 17.08 -11.22 -64.54
CA ARG A 24 18.01 -10.12 -64.77
C ARG A 24 17.49 -9.17 -65.85
N ILE A 25 17.01 -9.73 -66.96
CA ILE A 25 16.39 -8.98 -68.06
C ILE A 25 15.20 -8.17 -67.54
N LEU A 26 14.30 -8.83 -66.79
CA LEU A 26 13.12 -8.17 -66.23
C LEU A 26 13.46 -6.98 -65.33
N ILE A 27 14.53 -7.09 -64.53
CA ILE A 27 15.01 -6.00 -63.68
C ILE A 27 15.66 -4.88 -64.50
N GLU A 28 16.46 -5.21 -65.50
CA GLU A 28 17.10 -4.23 -66.40
C GLU A 28 16.06 -3.45 -67.22
N GLU A 29 15.07 -4.13 -67.80
CA GLU A 29 13.95 -3.52 -68.53
C GLU A 29 13.10 -2.62 -67.64
N THR A 30 12.75 -3.08 -66.44
CA THR A 30 11.95 -2.29 -65.50
C THR A 30 12.73 -1.07 -65.00
N ALA A 31 14.04 -1.21 -64.79
CA ALA A 31 14.91 -0.10 -64.42
C ALA A 31 14.96 0.96 -65.54
N ALA A 32 15.12 0.53 -66.80
CA ALA A 32 15.11 1.39 -67.97
C ALA A 32 13.76 2.10 -68.16
N LEU A 33 12.63 1.37 -68.05
CA LEU A 33 11.28 1.90 -68.21
C LEU A 33 10.98 3.07 -67.25
N TYR A 34 11.45 2.96 -66.00
CA TYR A 34 11.24 4.00 -64.99
C TYR A 34 12.42 4.97 -64.83
N GLY A 35 13.44 4.89 -65.69
CA GLY A 35 14.58 5.79 -65.69
C GLY A 35 15.41 5.74 -64.40
N VAL A 36 15.49 4.58 -63.74
CA VAL A 36 16.27 4.36 -62.51
C VAL A 36 17.39 3.35 -62.73
N SER A 37 18.45 3.40 -61.92
CA SER A 37 19.46 2.33 -61.98
C SER A 37 18.92 1.01 -61.44
N THR A 38 19.48 -0.11 -61.91
CA THR A 38 19.18 -1.44 -61.39
C THR A 38 19.42 -1.53 -59.88
N ASP A 39 20.46 -0.88 -59.36
CA ASP A 39 20.73 -0.76 -57.92
C ASP A 39 19.61 -0.05 -57.15
N THR A 40 19.06 1.03 -57.73
CA THR A 40 17.94 1.78 -57.14
C THR A 40 16.68 0.91 -57.12
N LEU A 41 16.44 0.13 -58.17
CA LEU A 41 15.33 -0.83 -58.25
C LEU A 41 15.46 -1.94 -57.20
N TYR A 42 16.65 -2.54 -57.04
CA TYR A 42 16.92 -3.52 -56.00
C TYR A 42 16.72 -2.95 -54.58
N ARG A 43 17.19 -1.71 -54.33
CA ARG A 43 16.97 -1.02 -53.05
C ARG A 43 15.48 -0.79 -52.79
N ALA A 44 14.72 -0.38 -53.80
CA ALA A 44 13.28 -0.15 -53.69
C ALA A 44 12.50 -1.45 -53.40
N LEU A 45 12.82 -2.56 -54.09
CA LEU A 45 12.28 -3.89 -53.82
C LEU A 45 12.58 -4.35 -52.38
N ARG A 46 13.83 -4.17 -51.92
CA ARG A 46 14.24 -4.52 -50.54
C ARG A 46 13.49 -3.69 -49.48
N ASN A 47 13.37 -2.38 -49.70
CA ASN A 47 12.73 -1.48 -48.74
C ASN A 47 11.20 -1.61 -48.72
N SER A 48 10.56 -1.94 -49.84
CA SER A 48 9.10 -2.21 -49.90
C SER A 48 8.70 -3.44 -49.09
N SER A 49 9.62 -4.38 -48.90
CA SER A 49 9.41 -5.63 -48.16
C SER A 49 9.53 -5.48 -46.65
N ARG A 50 10.16 -4.40 -46.18
CA ARG A 50 10.43 -4.18 -44.76
C ARG A 50 9.45 -3.13 -44.24
N PRO A 51 8.62 -3.43 -43.22
CA PRO A 51 7.85 -2.38 -42.57
C PRO A 51 8.82 -1.31 -42.09
N LYS A 52 8.55 -0.04 -42.43
CA LYS A 52 9.34 1.06 -41.89
C LYS A 52 9.15 1.05 -40.38
N SER A 53 10.25 1.07 -39.63
CA SER A 53 10.17 1.25 -38.19
C SER A 53 9.49 2.59 -37.92
N ILE A 54 8.51 2.59 -37.02
CA ILE A 54 7.79 3.82 -36.64
C ILE A 54 8.72 4.87 -36.05
N ASN A 55 9.80 4.40 -35.40
CA ASN A 55 10.81 5.23 -34.80
C ASN A 55 12.17 4.99 -35.46
N ARG A 56 13.07 5.96 -35.29
CA ARG A 56 14.48 5.82 -35.65
C ARG A 56 15.16 4.74 -34.82
N SER A 57 16.26 4.18 -35.31
CA SER A 57 17.03 3.15 -34.60
C SER A 57 17.59 3.60 -33.25
N ASP A 58 17.81 4.91 -33.06
CA ASP A 58 18.29 5.54 -31.83
C ASP A 58 17.15 6.02 -30.91
N SER A 59 15.89 5.65 -31.19
CA SER A 59 14.77 6.08 -30.36
C SER A 59 14.79 5.40 -29.00
N GLY A 60 14.66 6.18 -27.93
CA GLY A 60 14.62 5.67 -26.56
C GLY A 60 15.99 5.50 -25.89
N THR A 61 17.08 5.81 -26.58
CA THR A 61 18.42 5.89 -25.99
C THR A 61 18.82 7.34 -25.69
N PRO A 62 19.26 7.66 -24.47
CA PRO A 62 19.78 8.99 -24.17
C PRO A 62 21.05 9.25 -24.98
N ARG A 63 21.23 10.49 -25.47
CA ARG A 63 22.40 10.84 -26.31
C ARG A 63 23.66 11.17 -25.51
N LYS A 64 23.49 11.73 -24.30
CA LYS A 64 24.59 12.25 -23.47
C LYS A 64 24.99 11.33 -22.32
N LEU A 65 24.09 10.42 -21.93
CA LEU A 65 24.21 9.58 -20.73
C LEU A 65 23.92 8.14 -21.10
N SER A 66 24.45 7.20 -20.33
CA SER A 66 24.02 5.81 -20.44
C SER A 66 22.55 5.66 -20.01
N LEU A 67 21.91 4.56 -20.44
CA LEU A 67 20.54 4.25 -20.05
C LEU A 67 20.41 4.11 -18.52
N ALA A 68 21.38 3.44 -17.89
CA ALA A 68 21.39 3.20 -16.45
C ALA A 68 21.55 4.50 -15.65
N GLU A 69 22.42 5.42 -16.09
CA GLU A 69 22.57 6.74 -15.44
C GLU A 69 21.29 7.55 -15.57
N MET A 70 20.70 7.62 -16.76
CA MET A 70 19.47 8.35 -16.99
C MET A 70 18.30 7.78 -16.16
N GLU A 71 18.20 6.45 -16.05
CA GLU A 71 17.21 5.78 -15.21
C GLU A 71 17.42 6.15 -13.75
N ARG A 72 18.65 6.02 -13.24
CA ARG A 72 18.99 6.39 -11.86
C ARG A 72 18.66 7.85 -11.55
N TYR A 73 18.99 8.78 -12.43
CA TYR A 73 18.63 10.19 -12.24
C TYR A 73 17.11 10.41 -12.27
N CYS A 74 16.37 9.70 -13.13
CA CYS A 74 14.91 9.75 -13.14
C CYS A 74 14.31 9.21 -11.83
N GLU A 75 14.85 8.12 -11.28
CA GLU A 75 14.42 7.56 -9.99
C GLU A 75 14.61 8.56 -8.85
N ILE A 76 15.78 9.19 -8.79
CA ILE A 76 16.10 10.20 -7.79
C ILE A 76 15.17 11.41 -7.92
N ILE A 77 15.00 11.94 -9.13
CA ILE A 77 14.11 13.09 -9.37
C ILE A 77 12.66 12.76 -9.02
N ALA A 78 12.16 11.57 -9.37
CA ALA A 78 10.82 11.14 -9.01
C ALA A 78 10.67 11.03 -7.48
N ALA A 79 11.65 10.43 -6.81
CA ALA A 79 11.68 10.32 -5.35
C ALA A 79 11.75 11.70 -4.67
N MET A 80 12.50 12.67 -5.20
CA MET A 80 12.53 14.05 -4.70
C MET A 80 11.15 14.72 -4.81
N LYS A 81 10.46 14.53 -5.93
CA LYS A 81 9.11 15.07 -6.14
C LYS A 81 8.10 14.46 -5.17
N ILE A 82 8.17 13.15 -4.90
CA ILE A 82 7.35 12.50 -3.88
C ILE A 82 7.70 13.02 -2.48
N ARG A 83 8.98 13.11 -2.15
CA ARG A 83 9.45 13.59 -0.83
C ARG A 83 8.95 14.99 -0.50
N THR A 84 9.01 15.88 -1.48
CA THR A 84 8.56 17.28 -1.39
C THR A 84 7.06 17.46 -1.61
N SER A 85 6.30 16.38 -1.84
CA SER A 85 4.86 16.46 -2.00
C SER A 85 4.17 16.83 -0.68
N ASN A 86 3.24 17.79 -0.75
CA ASN A 86 2.38 18.18 0.36
C ASN A 86 0.99 17.52 0.28
N LYS A 87 0.14 17.71 1.30
CA LYS A 87 -1.24 17.17 1.34
C LYS A 87 -2.15 17.67 0.21
N LYS A 88 -1.79 18.77 -0.47
CA LYS A 88 -2.49 19.34 -1.63
C LYS A 88 -1.91 18.84 -2.96
N GLY A 89 -0.97 17.89 -2.96
CA GLY A 89 -0.33 17.34 -4.16
C GLY A 89 0.72 18.24 -4.82
N ARG A 90 1.05 19.40 -4.23
CA ARG A 90 2.11 20.28 -4.74
C ARG A 90 3.47 19.72 -4.35
N HIS A 91 4.44 19.84 -5.26
CA HIS A 91 5.79 19.29 -5.15
C HIS A 91 6.76 20.14 -5.97
N ILE A 92 8.07 19.93 -5.81
CA ILE A 92 9.07 20.69 -6.58
C ILE A 92 8.94 20.41 -8.09
N SER A 93 9.25 21.43 -8.90
CA SER A 93 9.26 21.29 -10.35
C SER A 93 10.43 20.41 -10.82
N THR A 94 10.33 19.81 -12.01
CA THR A 94 11.43 19.03 -12.59
C THR A 94 12.69 19.89 -12.78
N VAL A 95 12.54 21.17 -13.14
CA VAL A 95 13.67 22.10 -13.30
C VAL A 95 14.39 22.27 -11.96
N ARG A 96 13.62 22.55 -10.91
CA ARG A 96 14.16 22.72 -9.56
C ARG A 96 14.83 21.45 -9.03
N ALA A 97 14.26 20.29 -9.32
CA ALA A 97 14.86 19.01 -8.94
C ALA A 97 16.21 18.77 -9.64
N ILE A 98 16.33 19.13 -10.93
CA ILE A 98 17.58 19.05 -11.68
C ILE A 98 18.62 20.00 -11.08
N GLU A 99 18.27 21.26 -10.84
CA GLU A 99 19.17 22.26 -10.23
C GLU A 99 19.73 21.77 -8.90
N LEU A 100 18.86 21.30 -8.00
CA LEU A 100 19.27 20.80 -6.69
C LEU A 100 20.20 19.59 -6.81
N LEU A 101 19.91 18.68 -7.73
CA LEU A 101 20.70 17.48 -7.95
C LEU A 101 22.08 17.80 -8.57
N GLU A 102 22.16 18.72 -9.53
CA GLU A 102 23.42 19.14 -10.16
C GLU A 102 24.28 20.01 -9.24
N GLU A 103 23.69 20.94 -8.48
CA GLU A 103 24.45 21.89 -7.64
C GLU A 103 24.92 21.30 -6.32
N PHE A 104 24.09 20.48 -5.67
CA PHE A 104 24.35 19.98 -4.32
C PHE A 104 24.56 18.47 -4.27
N GLY A 105 24.06 17.73 -5.26
CA GLY A 105 24.01 16.28 -5.22
C GLY A 105 23.01 15.75 -4.18
N MET A 106 22.95 14.42 -4.10
CA MET A 106 21.99 13.72 -3.25
C MET A 106 22.58 12.46 -2.64
N GLU A 107 22.36 12.27 -1.35
CA GLU A 107 22.67 11.04 -0.64
C GLU A 107 21.57 10.01 -0.92
N THR A 108 21.97 8.86 -1.48
CA THR A 108 21.08 7.72 -1.74
C THR A 108 21.59 6.50 -0.96
N PRO A 109 20.75 5.46 -0.75
CA PRO A 109 21.21 4.22 -0.11
C PRO A 109 22.41 3.56 -0.80
N ASP A 110 22.56 3.80 -2.11
CA ASP A 110 23.64 3.25 -2.93
C ASP A 110 24.85 4.20 -3.05
N GLY A 111 24.88 5.27 -2.25
CA GLY A 111 25.95 6.27 -2.21
C GLY A 111 25.53 7.67 -2.68
N PHE A 112 26.49 8.59 -2.70
CA PHE A 112 26.28 9.96 -3.13
C PHE A 112 26.17 10.07 -4.66
N VAL A 113 25.27 10.93 -5.13
CA VAL A 113 24.96 11.09 -6.56
C VAL A 113 24.91 12.55 -6.93
N GLN A 114 25.74 12.95 -7.89
CA GLN A 114 25.74 14.30 -8.44
C GLN A 114 26.10 14.21 -9.94
N PRO A 115 25.16 14.53 -10.86
CA PRO A 115 25.45 14.65 -12.28
C PRO A 115 26.25 15.92 -12.57
N ASP A 116 27.01 15.90 -13.67
CA ASP A 116 27.68 17.09 -14.19
C ASP A 116 26.66 18.18 -14.56
N LYS A 117 27.04 19.44 -14.37
CA LYS A 117 26.16 20.57 -14.68
C LYS A 117 25.76 20.58 -16.16
N GLY A 118 24.46 20.61 -16.43
CA GLY A 118 23.89 20.57 -17.78
C GLY A 118 23.88 19.17 -18.44
N ALA A 119 24.18 18.11 -17.69
CA ALA A 119 23.98 16.73 -18.14
C ALA A 119 22.49 16.43 -18.31
N LEU A 120 21.64 17.00 -17.46
CA LEU A 120 20.20 16.80 -17.48
C LEU A 120 19.48 18.02 -18.07
N THR A 121 18.56 17.77 -19.00
CA THR A 121 17.65 18.83 -19.50
C THR A 121 16.22 18.51 -19.14
N ARG A 122 15.42 19.56 -18.87
CA ARG A 122 14.00 19.41 -18.49
C ARG A 122 13.21 18.54 -19.48
N SER A 123 13.40 18.76 -20.79
CA SER A 123 12.67 18.02 -21.83
C SER A 123 13.06 16.54 -21.84
N THR A 124 14.35 16.23 -21.77
CA THR A 124 14.86 14.85 -21.71
C THR A 124 14.36 14.14 -20.46
N VAL A 125 14.49 14.75 -19.28
CA VAL A 125 14.04 14.15 -18.02
C VAL A 125 12.54 13.90 -18.04
N ASN A 126 11.71 14.88 -18.43
CA ASN A 126 10.26 14.69 -18.49
C ASN A 126 9.85 13.59 -19.48
N TYR A 127 10.54 13.49 -20.63
CA TYR A 127 10.32 12.41 -21.59
C TYR A 127 10.55 11.05 -20.95
N TYR A 128 11.69 10.85 -20.28
CA TYR A 128 12.04 9.56 -19.66
C TYR A 128 11.21 9.25 -18.42
N LEU A 129 10.88 10.25 -17.59
CA LEU A 129 9.94 10.08 -16.47
C LEU A 129 8.60 9.51 -16.97
N LYS A 130 8.05 10.05 -18.05
CA LYS A 130 6.79 9.56 -18.64
C LYS A 130 6.96 8.19 -19.31
N THR A 131 8.03 8.02 -20.08
CA THR A 131 8.28 6.80 -20.87
C THR A 131 8.48 5.58 -19.96
N TRP A 132 9.22 5.74 -18.86
CA TRP A 132 9.49 4.68 -17.89
C TRP A 132 8.47 4.60 -16.75
N GLY A 133 7.53 5.56 -16.70
CA GLY A 133 6.44 5.58 -15.72
C GLY A 133 6.86 5.97 -14.31
N TYR A 134 7.85 6.86 -14.21
CA TYR A 134 8.25 7.57 -12.99
C TYR A 134 7.55 8.93 -12.84
N ASP A 135 6.59 9.23 -13.71
CA ASP A 135 5.78 10.44 -13.61
C ASP A 135 4.92 10.44 -12.33
N GLN A 136 4.60 11.65 -11.86
CA GLN A 136 3.92 11.84 -10.59
C GLN A 136 2.58 11.11 -10.55
N GLU A 137 1.79 11.18 -11.63
CA GLU A 137 0.45 10.60 -11.68
C GLU A 137 0.48 9.09 -11.41
N ARG A 138 1.45 8.38 -11.99
CA ARG A 138 1.62 6.94 -11.74
C ARG A 138 2.22 6.62 -10.39
N MET A 139 3.17 7.42 -9.91
CA MET A 139 3.83 7.19 -8.62
C MET A 139 2.95 7.49 -7.41
N THR A 140 1.99 8.41 -7.53
CA THR A 140 1.04 8.73 -6.45
C THR A 140 -0.30 8.04 -6.58
N ARG A 141 -0.47 7.19 -7.61
CA ARG A 141 -1.72 6.46 -7.79
C ARG A 141 -1.90 5.49 -6.63
N GLN A 142 -2.93 5.73 -5.82
CA GLN A 142 -3.37 4.78 -4.82
C GLN A 142 -3.73 3.46 -5.53
N PRO A 143 -3.42 2.30 -4.92
CA PRO A 143 -3.89 1.03 -5.46
C PRO A 143 -5.42 1.07 -5.55
N PRO A 144 -6.02 0.50 -6.61
CA PRO A 144 -7.45 0.61 -6.89
C PRO A 144 -8.33 0.07 -5.76
N ALA A 145 -7.81 -0.84 -4.95
CA ALA A 145 -8.44 -1.29 -3.72
C ALA A 145 -7.34 -1.62 -2.69
N VAL A 146 -7.37 -0.95 -1.53
CA VAL A 146 -6.66 -1.40 -0.33
C VAL A 146 -7.65 -2.28 0.42
N ARG A 147 -7.34 -3.57 0.54
CA ARG A 147 -8.17 -4.46 1.37
C ARG A 147 -7.96 -4.07 2.83
N PHE A 148 -9.01 -3.53 3.45
CA PHE A 148 -9.09 -3.36 4.88
C PHE A 148 -9.38 -4.72 5.53
N GLN A 149 -8.64 -5.09 6.56
CA GLN A 149 -8.87 -6.29 7.38
C GLN A 149 -9.13 -5.82 8.80
N ALA A 150 -10.29 -6.17 9.35
CA ALA A 150 -10.51 -6.10 10.79
C ALA A 150 -9.77 -7.29 11.43
N GLU A 151 -8.81 -7.02 12.31
CA GLU A 151 -8.15 -8.01 13.16
C GLU A 151 -8.98 -8.28 14.42
N TYR A 152 -9.78 -7.31 14.86
CA TYR A 152 -10.67 -7.41 16.01
C TYR A 152 -12.14 -7.18 15.63
N SER A 153 -13.05 -7.80 16.38
CA SER A 153 -14.49 -7.56 16.24
C SER A 153 -14.76 -6.06 16.43
N ASN A 154 -15.58 -5.48 15.55
CA ASN A 154 -15.98 -4.05 15.54
C ASN A 154 -14.97 -3.04 14.95
N GLU A 155 -13.85 -3.46 14.36
CA GLU A 155 -12.92 -2.51 13.70
C GLU A 155 -13.43 -1.97 12.35
N CYS A 156 -14.37 -2.66 11.70
CA CYS A 156 -15.06 -2.15 10.53
C CYS A 156 -16.52 -2.56 10.56
N TRP A 157 -17.37 -1.55 10.39
CA TRP A 157 -18.79 -1.70 10.26
C TRP A 157 -19.11 -1.36 8.81
N HIS A 158 -19.54 -2.37 8.06
CA HIS A 158 -20.01 -2.18 6.69
C HIS A 158 -21.53 -2.05 6.73
N PHE A 159 -22.04 -0.84 6.46
CA PHE A 159 -23.47 -0.60 6.33
C PHE A 159 -23.82 -0.59 4.84
N ASP A 160 -24.34 -1.69 4.33
CA ASP A 160 -24.87 -1.76 2.97
C ASP A 160 -26.33 -1.30 2.99
N LEU A 161 -26.55 -0.03 2.65
CA LEU A 161 -27.86 0.57 2.57
C LEU A 161 -28.36 0.47 1.14
N SER A 162 -29.09 -0.60 0.83
CA SER A 162 -29.78 -0.75 -0.45
C SER A 162 -31.25 -0.29 -0.33
N PRO A 163 -31.76 0.56 -1.23
CA PRO A 163 -33.19 0.83 -1.30
C PRO A 163 -33.91 -0.49 -1.60
N SER A 164 -34.87 -0.84 -0.75
CA SER A 164 -35.62 -2.09 -0.88
C SER A 164 -36.79 -1.92 -1.84
N ASP A 165 -36.74 -2.63 -2.96
CA ASP A 165 -37.85 -2.72 -3.93
C ASP A 165 -39.07 -3.46 -3.35
N LEU A 166 -38.95 -4.15 -2.21
CA LEU A 166 -40.11 -4.78 -1.54
C LEU A 166 -41.20 -3.77 -1.19
N LYS A 167 -40.86 -2.49 -0.97
CA LYS A 167 -41.87 -1.44 -0.74
C LYS A 167 -42.74 -1.16 -1.97
N HIS A 168 -42.28 -1.53 -3.16
CA HIS A 168 -42.98 -1.35 -4.43
C HIS A 168 -43.66 -2.63 -4.93
N VAL A 169 -43.31 -3.78 -4.38
CA VAL A 169 -43.93 -5.07 -4.71
C VAL A 169 -45.07 -5.35 -3.74
N LYS A 170 -46.32 -5.21 -4.21
CA LYS A 170 -47.51 -5.46 -3.38
C LYS A 170 -47.57 -6.89 -2.82
N GLN A 171 -47.11 -7.89 -3.57
CA GLN A 171 -47.02 -9.29 -3.17
C GLN A 171 -45.87 -9.99 -3.95
N PRO A 172 -44.74 -10.29 -3.32
CA PRO A 172 -43.65 -11.03 -3.97
C PRO A 172 -44.03 -12.50 -4.18
N SER A 173 -43.67 -13.08 -5.33
CA SER A 173 -44.06 -14.46 -5.69
C SER A 173 -43.46 -15.56 -4.81
N TRP A 174 -42.43 -15.25 -4.04
CA TRP A 174 -41.77 -16.15 -3.09
C TRP A 174 -42.29 -16.01 -1.66
N VAL A 175 -43.21 -15.08 -1.41
CA VAL A 175 -43.95 -14.98 -0.15
C VAL A 175 -45.27 -15.68 -0.38
N GLU A 176 -45.59 -16.70 0.41
CA GLU A 176 -46.92 -17.29 0.34
C GLU A 176 -47.97 -16.18 0.52
N PRO A 177 -48.99 -16.10 -0.34
CA PRO A 177 -49.97 -15.02 -0.31
C PRO A 177 -50.59 -14.79 1.07
N ASP A 178 -50.77 -15.87 1.84
CA ASP A 178 -51.36 -15.89 3.19
C ASP A 178 -50.42 -15.32 4.27
N LEU A 179 -49.12 -15.18 3.97
CA LEU A 179 -48.09 -14.66 4.88
C LEU A 179 -47.66 -13.22 4.53
N ALA A 180 -48.07 -12.70 3.36
CA ALA A 180 -47.65 -11.39 2.90
C ALA A 180 -48.30 -10.25 3.70
N GLY A 181 -47.47 -9.46 4.40
CA GLY A 181 -47.92 -8.31 5.20
C GLY A 181 -48.39 -8.67 6.63
N GLU A 182 -48.18 -9.91 7.04
CA GLU A 182 -48.66 -10.45 8.31
C GLU A 182 -47.54 -10.54 9.35
N THR A 183 -47.90 -10.47 10.63
CA THR A 183 -46.96 -10.74 11.72
C THR A 183 -46.88 -12.25 11.94
N VAL A 184 -45.69 -12.82 11.83
CA VAL A 184 -45.44 -14.27 11.92
C VAL A 184 -44.36 -14.58 12.94
N VAL A 185 -44.35 -15.81 13.46
CA VAL A 185 -43.28 -16.31 14.33
C VAL A 185 -42.26 -17.07 13.50
N LEU A 186 -40.96 -16.74 13.68
CA LEU A 186 -39.86 -17.40 12.97
C LEU A 186 -39.14 -18.38 13.88
N TRP A 187 -39.04 -19.63 13.44
CA TRP A 187 -38.26 -20.67 14.08
C TRP A 187 -36.96 -20.87 13.29
N TRP A 188 -35.86 -20.35 13.84
CA TRP A 188 -34.52 -20.53 13.29
C TRP A 188 -33.55 -20.95 14.40
N GLY A 189 -33.03 -22.18 14.30
CA GLY A 189 -31.97 -22.64 15.19
C GLY A 189 -30.62 -22.07 14.78
N LEU A 190 -29.77 -21.76 15.77
CA LEU A 190 -28.42 -21.18 15.55
C LEU A 190 -27.52 -22.05 14.66
N PHE A 191 -27.80 -23.36 14.59
CA PHE A 191 -27.06 -24.34 13.78
C PHE A 191 -27.89 -24.93 12.64
N ASP A 192 -29.12 -24.44 12.46
CA ASP A 192 -30.05 -24.99 11.48
C ASP A 192 -29.93 -24.22 10.16
N ASN A 193 -29.82 -24.98 9.07
CA ASN A 193 -29.89 -24.44 7.70
C ASN A 193 -31.34 -24.30 7.21
N GLU A 194 -32.31 -24.60 8.08
CA GLU A 194 -33.73 -24.62 7.79
C GLU A 194 -34.43 -23.55 8.62
N LEU A 195 -35.17 -22.67 7.94
CA LEU A 195 -36.04 -21.68 8.56
C LEU A 195 -37.49 -22.14 8.45
N TYR A 196 -38.24 -22.09 9.55
CA TYR A 196 -39.67 -22.32 9.55
C TYR A 196 -40.43 -21.07 9.99
N VAL A 197 -41.62 -20.88 9.43
CA VAL A 197 -42.52 -19.77 9.73
C VAL A 197 -43.80 -20.33 10.33
N GLU A 198 -44.32 -19.75 11.41
CA GLU A 198 -45.59 -20.15 12.03
C GLU A 198 -46.58 -18.99 12.04
N LYS A 199 -47.83 -19.28 11.65
CA LYS A 199 -48.99 -18.36 11.68
C LYS A 199 -50.26 -19.17 11.99
N GLU A 200 -51.05 -18.74 12.97
CA GLU A 200 -52.36 -19.36 13.33
C GLU A 200 -52.27 -20.89 13.52
N ASP A 201 -51.31 -21.35 14.32
CA ASP A 201 -51.04 -22.79 14.60
C ASP A 201 -50.67 -23.63 13.36
N ARG A 202 -50.35 -22.98 12.24
CA ARG A 202 -49.89 -23.63 11.00
C ARG A 202 -48.43 -23.26 10.70
N ARG A 203 -47.63 -24.28 10.35
CA ARG A 203 -46.19 -24.17 10.08
C ARG A 203 -45.91 -24.22 8.57
N TYR A 204 -45.05 -23.32 8.09
CA TYR A 204 -44.61 -23.14 6.70
C TYR A 204 -43.08 -23.30 6.60
N GLY A 205 -42.60 -23.77 5.45
CA GLY A 205 -41.18 -24.11 5.21
C GLY A 205 -40.96 -25.62 4.98
N PRO A 206 -39.72 -26.12 5.05
CA PRO A 206 -38.48 -25.40 5.37
C PRO A 206 -38.00 -24.48 4.25
N PHE A 207 -37.52 -23.29 4.61
CA PHE A 207 -36.82 -22.38 3.70
C PHE A 207 -35.30 -22.52 3.87
N TYR A 208 -34.57 -22.53 2.76
CA TYR A 208 -33.12 -22.72 2.72
C TYR A 208 -32.39 -21.44 2.28
N PRO A 209 -31.22 -21.11 2.87
CA PRO A 209 -30.38 -20.01 2.39
C PRO A 209 -29.86 -20.31 0.98
N VAL A 210 -29.83 -19.29 0.13
CA VAL A 210 -29.50 -19.42 -1.30
C VAL A 210 -28.00 -19.71 -1.53
N ASP A 211 -27.12 -19.46 -0.54
CA ASP A 211 -25.67 -19.64 -0.71
C ASP A 211 -24.92 -20.12 0.54
N ARG A 212 -23.73 -20.72 0.33
CA ARG A 212 -22.90 -21.32 1.39
C ARG A 212 -22.10 -20.27 2.21
N PRO A 213 -21.71 -20.59 3.46
CA PRO A 213 -20.83 -19.72 4.26
C PRO A 213 -19.44 -19.54 3.63
N ILE A 214 -18.94 -18.29 3.62
CA ILE A 214 -17.60 -17.95 3.15
C ILE A 214 -16.55 -18.42 4.18
N PRO A 215 -15.52 -19.21 3.81
CA PRO A 215 -14.52 -19.70 4.75
C PRO A 215 -13.67 -18.57 5.35
N LEU A 216 -13.64 -18.48 6.67
CA LEU A 216 -12.76 -17.57 7.42
C LEU A 216 -11.28 -17.95 7.21
N HIS A 217 -10.40 -16.94 7.14
CA HIS A 217 -8.93 -17.04 7.05
C HIS A 217 -8.30 -17.55 5.75
N ARG A 218 -9.08 -17.79 4.67
CA ARG A 218 -8.52 -18.21 3.37
C ARG A 218 -8.66 -17.13 2.31
N TYR A 219 -7.74 -16.16 2.31
CA TYR A 219 -7.80 -15.03 1.38
C TYR A 219 -6.74 -15.09 0.29
N ARG A 220 -7.16 -14.87 -0.95
CA ARG A 220 -6.27 -14.71 -2.11
C ARG A 220 -5.60 -13.32 -2.04
N LYS A 221 -4.28 -13.29 -1.81
CA LYS A 221 -3.46 -12.09 -2.06
C LYS A 221 -3.12 -12.06 -3.55
N PHE A 222 -3.47 -10.99 -4.23
CA PHE A 222 -3.06 -10.80 -5.63
C PHE A 222 -1.58 -10.41 -5.68
N LYS A 223 -0.87 -10.95 -6.67
CA LYS A 223 0.51 -10.56 -6.94
C LYS A 223 0.53 -9.09 -7.35
N LYS A 224 1.42 -8.30 -6.72
CA LYS A 224 1.62 -6.90 -7.09
C LYS A 224 2.01 -6.79 -8.56
N THR A 225 1.54 -5.72 -9.20
CA THR A 225 1.96 -5.40 -10.56
C THR A 225 3.34 -4.76 -10.57
N LYS A 226 4.06 -4.83 -11.69
CA LYS A 226 5.37 -4.17 -11.85
C LYS A 226 5.31 -2.65 -11.59
N THR A 227 4.16 -2.03 -11.85
CA THR A 227 3.95 -0.60 -11.60
C THR A 227 3.85 -0.30 -10.11
N GLU A 228 3.17 -1.15 -9.34
CA GLU A 228 3.07 -1.02 -7.89
C GLU A 228 4.42 -1.27 -7.22
N GLU A 229 5.16 -2.30 -7.65
CA GLU A 229 6.53 -2.56 -7.17
C GLU A 229 7.45 -1.36 -7.41
N ARG A 230 7.34 -0.72 -8.59
CA ARG A 230 8.09 0.50 -8.91
C ARG A 230 7.67 1.66 -8.00
N ALA A 231 6.37 1.91 -7.84
CA ALA A 231 5.88 2.98 -6.97
C ALA A 231 6.36 2.79 -5.53
N ASP A 232 6.32 1.56 -5.02
CA ASP A 232 6.84 1.21 -3.70
C ASP A 232 8.36 1.45 -3.60
N LYS A 233 9.13 1.07 -4.63
CA LYS A 233 10.58 1.33 -4.70
C LYS A 233 10.87 2.83 -4.60
N ILE A 234 10.18 3.66 -5.39
CA ILE A 234 10.40 5.12 -5.40
C ILE A 234 9.90 5.77 -4.10
N ALA A 235 8.79 5.31 -3.52
CA ALA A 235 8.31 5.76 -2.23
C ALA A 235 9.31 5.44 -1.10
N ASN A 236 9.92 4.26 -1.13
CA ASN A 236 10.97 3.88 -0.19
C ASN A 236 12.25 4.67 -0.40
N LEU A 237 12.66 4.91 -1.65
CA LEU A 237 13.79 5.77 -1.97
C LEU A 237 13.54 7.19 -1.44
N ALA A 238 12.35 7.76 -1.69
CA ALA A 238 11.98 9.11 -1.24
C ALA A 238 12.12 9.30 0.27
N LYS A 239 11.84 8.27 1.08
CA LYS A 239 12.05 8.30 2.53
C LYS A 239 13.54 8.38 2.90
N LYS A 240 14.40 7.69 2.15
CA LYS A 240 15.83 7.54 2.42
C LYS A 240 16.73 8.61 1.76
N LEU A 241 16.20 9.41 0.84
CA LEU A 241 17.00 10.47 0.20
C LEU A 241 17.48 11.50 1.22
N GLY A 242 18.78 11.78 1.24
CA GLY A 242 19.38 12.87 2.02
C GLY A 242 19.75 14.03 1.11
N LEU A 243 19.21 15.22 1.39
CA LEU A 243 19.76 16.46 0.81
C LEU A 243 20.88 16.95 1.73
N PRO A 244 22.07 17.29 1.20
CA PRO A 244 23.14 17.88 1.99
C PRO A 244 22.67 19.14 2.73
N ARG A 245 23.19 19.38 3.94
CA ARG A 245 22.82 20.55 4.76
C ARG A 245 23.02 21.88 4.04
N THR A 246 24.07 21.98 3.23
CA THR A 246 24.36 23.14 2.38
C THR A 246 23.24 23.47 1.39
N ALA A 247 22.50 22.46 0.92
CA ALA A 247 21.33 22.64 0.07
C ALA A 247 20.12 23.14 0.87
N LEU A 248 19.93 22.67 2.11
CA LEU A 248 18.82 23.08 2.96
C LEU A 248 18.98 24.53 3.47
N ASP A 249 20.20 24.92 3.83
CA ASP A 249 20.49 26.25 4.37
C ASP A 249 20.33 27.37 3.32
N LYS A 250 20.67 27.08 2.05
CA LYS A 250 20.58 28.05 0.96
C LYS A 250 19.18 28.16 0.34
N ASN A 251 18.29 27.20 0.61
CA ASN A 251 17.02 27.06 -0.08
C ASN A 251 15.86 27.06 0.94
N ALA A 252 15.40 28.27 1.30
CA ALA A 252 14.31 28.47 2.26
C ALA A 252 13.00 27.78 1.82
N ASP A 253 12.80 27.57 0.51
CA ASP A 253 11.67 26.84 -0.05
C ASP A 253 11.64 25.35 0.35
N LEU A 254 12.76 24.79 0.80
CA LEU A 254 12.91 23.39 1.21
C LEU A 254 12.98 23.19 2.72
N GLN A 255 12.93 24.27 3.51
CA GLN A 255 13.09 24.22 4.97
C GLN A 255 12.01 23.36 5.65
N PHE A 256 10.82 23.28 5.06
CA PHE A 256 9.74 22.39 5.51
C PHE A 256 10.10 20.90 5.49
N LEU A 257 11.10 20.49 4.70
CA LEU A 257 11.61 19.11 4.71
C LEU A 257 12.30 18.79 6.03
N VAL A 258 12.95 19.76 6.66
CA VAL A 258 13.59 19.59 7.97
C VAL A 258 12.52 19.37 9.04
N ASP A 259 11.44 20.15 8.99
CA ASP A 259 10.33 20.05 9.95
C ASP A 259 9.46 18.80 9.76
N LYS A 260 9.25 18.36 8.51
CA LYS A 260 8.43 17.17 8.18
C LYS A 260 8.99 15.87 8.74
N TYR A 261 10.31 15.78 8.93
CA TYR A 261 11.02 14.59 9.42
C TYR A 261 11.69 14.81 10.77
N LYS A 262 11.53 16.00 11.38
CA LYS A 262 11.71 16.13 12.82
C LYS A 262 10.67 15.20 13.40
N GLU A 263 11.10 14.07 13.98
CA GLU A 263 10.21 13.10 14.60
C GLU A 263 9.31 13.86 15.56
N LEU A 264 8.07 14.09 15.14
CA LEU A 264 7.04 14.59 16.01
C LEU A 264 6.72 13.39 16.88
N GLU A 265 7.45 13.26 18.00
CA GLU A 265 6.96 12.41 19.08
C GLU A 265 5.52 12.85 19.32
N PRO A 266 4.53 11.96 19.08
CA PRO A 266 3.14 12.35 19.22
C PRO A 266 2.98 12.88 20.64
N THR A 267 2.35 14.05 20.77
CA THR A 267 2.07 14.60 22.09
C THR A 267 1.09 13.64 22.79
N VAL A 268 1.63 12.71 23.58
CA VAL A 268 0.82 11.75 24.32
C VAL A 268 0.17 12.52 25.46
N THR A 269 -1.07 12.93 25.23
CA THR A 269 -1.94 13.40 26.29
C THR A 269 -2.64 12.16 26.83
N PRO A 270 -2.27 11.64 28.02
CA PRO A 270 -2.98 10.53 28.61
C PRO A 270 -4.45 10.93 28.79
N PHE A 271 -5.36 10.04 28.40
CA PHE A 271 -6.78 10.25 28.63
C PHE A 271 -7.00 10.36 30.14
N ASN A 272 -7.71 11.41 30.57
CA ASN A 272 -8.05 11.56 31.97
C ASN A 272 -9.24 10.63 32.23
N ASP A 273 -8.94 9.38 32.58
CA ASP A 273 -9.94 8.36 32.89
C ASP A 273 -10.42 8.60 34.33
N PRO A 274 -11.61 9.20 34.55
CA PRO A 274 -12.23 9.04 35.85
C PRO A 274 -12.37 7.53 36.06
N ASP A 275 -12.07 7.00 37.24
CA ASP A 275 -12.22 5.58 37.55
C ASP A 275 -13.60 5.33 38.19
N PRO A 276 -14.73 5.37 37.43
CA PRO A 276 -16.06 5.28 38.01
C PRO A 276 -16.33 3.92 38.66
N TYR A 277 -15.57 2.89 38.29
CA TYR A 277 -15.74 1.52 38.76
C TYR A 277 -14.69 1.10 39.80
N GLN A 278 -13.81 2.02 40.22
CA GLN A 278 -12.75 1.78 41.21
C GLN A 278 -11.89 0.58 40.83
N GLU A 279 -11.53 0.47 39.55
CA GLU A 279 -10.69 -0.60 39.03
C GLU A 279 -9.26 -0.47 39.55
N PHE A 280 -8.75 0.76 39.74
CA PHE A 280 -7.36 1.02 40.08
C PHE A 280 -7.11 1.24 41.57
N THR A 281 -8.12 1.65 42.33
CA THR A 281 -8.03 1.91 43.78
C THR A 281 -8.99 1.04 44.58
N TYR A 282 -8.60 0.63 45.78
CA TYR A 282 -9.53 -0.01 46.71
C TYR A 282 -10.49 1.04 47.31
N PRO A 283 -11.79 0.73 47.47
CA PRO A 283 -12.77 1.64 48.05
C PRO A 283 -12.43 2.07 49.47
N THR A 284 -11.87 1.16 50.28
CA THR A 284 -11.47 1.43 51.66
C THR A 284 -10.25 0.60 52.06
N VAL A 285 -9.62 1.01 53.16
CA VAL A 285 -8.50 0.28 53.81
C VAL A 285 -8.89 -1.16 54.15
N LEU A 286 -10.14 -1.41 54.54
CA LEU A 286 -10.63 -2.75 54.87
C LEU A 286 -10.61 -3.69 53.64
N PHE A 287 -11.03 -3.20 52.48
CA PHE A 287 -10.97 -3.98 51.24
C PHE A 287 -9.53 -4.26 50.82
N ALA A 288 -8.63 -3.29 51.00
CA ALA A 288 -7.21 -3.47 50.73
C ALA A 288 -6.58 -4.52 51.68
N LYS A 289 -6.87 -4.46 52.98
CA LYS A 289 -6.44 -5.45 53.99
C LYS A 289 -6.92 -6.86 53.64
N ARG A 290 -8.17 -6.99 53.21
CA ARG A 290 -8.72 -8.27 52.76
C ARG A 290 -7.99 -8.80 51.52
N ALA A 291 -7.76 -7.95 50.52
CA ALA A 291 -7.04 -8.34 49.30
C ALA A 291 -5.60 -8.76 49.59
N ILE A 292 -4.90 -8.10 50.52
CA ILE A 292 -3.55 -8.50 50.96
C ILE A 292 -3.59 -9.87 51.64
N SER A 293 -4.58 -10.12 52.50
CA SER A 293 -4.75 -11.41 53.17
C SER A 293 -4.99 -12.55 52.18
N GLU A 294 -5.86 -12.32 51.18
CA GLU A 294 -6.14 -13.26 50.10
C GLU A 294 -4.89 -13.52 49.25
N GLN A 295 -4.14 -12.46 48.91
CA GLN A 295 -2.90 -12.58 48.13
C GLN A 295 -1.79 -13.35 48.85
N LEU A 296 -1.63 -13.15 50.16
CA LEU A 296 -0.65 -13.87 50.98
C LEU A 296 -1.13 -15.27 51.37
N ALA A 297 -2.40 -15.61 51.06
CA ALA A 297 -3.09 -16.81 51.50
C ALA A 297 -3.00 -17.05 53.02
N LYS A 298 -2.93 -15.96 53.80
CA LYS A 298 -2.78 -15.99 55.26
C LYS A 298 -3.64 -14.90 55.91
N PRO A 299 -4.34 -15.20 57.02
CA PRO A 299 -5.02 -14.17 57.81
C PRO A 299 -4.02 -13.13 58.32
N LEU A 300 -4.36 -11.84 58.22
CA LEU A 300 -3.48 -10.76 58.71
C LEU A 300 -3.15 -10.91 60.21
N ALA A 301 -4.05 -11.49 61.00
CA ALA A 301 -3.84 -11.76 62.42
C ALA A 301 -2.67 -12.73 62.72
N LYS A 302 -2.17 -13.46 61.71
CA LYS A 302 -1.01 -14.37 61.84
C LYS A 302 0.32 -13.71 61.43
N LEU A 303 0.29 -12.44 61.02
CA LEU A 303 1.50 -11.69 60.65
C LEU A 303 2.19 -11.15 61.91
N SER A 304 3.51 -10.91 61.81
CA SER A 304 4.26 -10.29 62.90
C SER A 304 3.82 -8.84 63.11
N PRO A 305 4.05 -8.26 64.31
CA PRO A 305 3.75 -6.84 64.56
C PRO A 305 4.43 -5.90 63.56
N GLU A 306 5.66 -6.22 63.14
CA GLU A 306 6.44 -5.44 62.15
C GLU A 306 5.85 -5.52 60.73
N GLN A 307 5.32 -6.69 60.36
CA GLN A 307 4.63 -6.86 59.07
C GLN A 307 3.30 -6.10 59.04
N LEU A 308 2.59 -6.05 60.16
CA LEU A 308 1.35 -5.30 60.29
C LEU A 308 1.58 -3.79 60.25
N THR A 309 2.61 -3.29 60.93
CA THR A 309 2.97 -1.86 60.87
C THR A 309 3.38 -1.43 59.47
N PHE A 310 4.11 -2.29 58.72
CA PHE A 310 4.40 -2.04 57.31
C PHE A 310 3.13 -1.94 56.45
N ILE A 311 2.20 -2.90 56.59
CA ILE A 311 0.94 -2.90 55.84
C ILE A 311 0.10 -1.67 56.18
N ASP A 312 -0.01 -1.31 57.45
CA ASP A 312 -0.78 -0.14 57.88
C ASP A 312 -0.18 1.18 57.37
N ALA A 313 1.15 1.31 57.39
CA ALA A 313 1.84 2.45 56.81
C ALA A 313 1.64 2.54 55.28
N LEU A 314 1.72 1.40 54.58
CA LEU A 314 1.50 1.32 53.14
C LEU A 314 0.07 1.72 52.72
N LEU A 315 -0.93 1.27 53.49
CA LEU A 315 -2.33 1.58 53.23
C LEU A 315 -2.71 3.03 53.63
N ALA A 316 -1.94 3.66 54.51
CA ALA A 316 -2.05 5.10 54.77
C ALA A 316 -1.47 5.94 53.63
N GLU A 317 -0.46 5.43 52.92
CA GLU A 317 0.19 6.12 51.80
C GLU A 317 -0.61 5.99 50.49
N THR A 318 -1.12 4.80 50.18
CA THR A 318 -1.81 4.55 48.90
C THR A 318 -2.89 3.49 49.00
N LEU A 319 -3.97 3.68 48.24
CA LEU A 319 -5.01 2.68 48.00
C LEU A 319 -4.96 2.10 46.59
N ASN A 320 -3.92 2.39 45.80
CA ASN A 320 -3.78 1.86 44.45
C ASN A 320 -3.49 0.35 44.48
N LYS A 321 -4.34 -0.44 43.82
CA LYS A 321 -4.28 -1.91 43.87
C LYS A 321 -2.94 -2.46 43.39
N LYS A 322 -2.42 -1.94 42.27
CA LYS A 322 -1.16 -2.41 41.68
C LYS A 322 0.02 -2.10 42.59
N ALA A 323 0.11 -0.86 43.09
CA ALA A 323 1.18 -0.44 43.99
C ALA A 323 1.20 -1.25 45.30
N ILE A 324 0.04 -1.49 45.90
CA ILE A 324 -0.08 -2.31 47.12
C ILE A 324 0.38 -3.75 46.86
N ILE A 325 -0.16 -4.40 45.82
CA ILE A 325 0.15 -5.81 45.49
C ILE A 325 1.64 -5.99 45.24
N GLU A 326 2.27 -5.05 44.53
CA GLU A 326 3.69 -5.10 44.18
C GLU A 326 4.61 -4.86 45.38
N ARG A 327 4.35 -3.83 46.19
CA ARG A 327 5.14 -3.53 47.40
C ARG A 327 5.00 -4.62 48.47
N VAL A 328 3.79 -5.17 48.65
CA VAL A 328 3.57 -6.33 49.53
C VAL A 328 4.32 -7.56 49.00
N ARG A 329 4.31 -7.83 47.69
CA ARG A 329 5.11 -8.93 47.12
C ARG A 329 6.60 -8.75 47.37
N GLN A 330 7.12 -7.55 47.16
CA GLN A 330 8.54 -7.28 47.37
C GLN A 330 8.92 -7.49 48.83
N TYR A 331 8.19 -6.88 49.76
CA TYR A 331 8.49 -6.99 51.20
C TYR A 331 8.48 -8.46 51.69
N PHE A 332 7.45 -9.23 51.35
CA PHE A 332 7.35 -10.64 51.78
C PHE A 332 8.24 -11.60 50.99
N ARG A 333 8.76 -11.22 49.81
CA ARG A 333 9.81 -11.97 49.10
C ARG A 333 11.16 -11.74 49.75
N SER A 334 11.49 -10.51 50.15
CA SER A 334 12.75 -10.17 50.81
C SER A 334 12.89 -10.87 52.17
N ASN A 335 11.84 -10.88 53.00
CA ASN A 335 11.88 -11.58 54.30
C ASN A 335 12.00 -13.10 54.19
N LYS A 336 11.55 -13.71 53.09
CA LYS A 336 11.71 -15.17 52.85
C LYS A 336 13.17 -15.56 52.60
N GLY A 337 14.02 -14.63 52.14
CA GLY A 337 15.45 -14.86 51.93
C GLY A 337 16.26 -14.81 53.23
N GLU A 338 15.80 -14.07 54.24
CA GLU A 338 16.48 -14.00 55.54
C GLU A 338 16.17 -15.20 56.44
N GLU A 339 14.94 -15.76 56.38
CA GLU A 339 14.59 -16.98 57.12
C GLU A 339 15.28 -18.25 56.59
N GLN A 340 15.74 -18.29 55.34
CA GLN A 340 16.46 -19.45 54.78
C GLN A 340 17.97 -19.48 55.07
N ASN A 341 18.56 -18.37 55.52
CA ASN A 341 19.98 -18.28 55.86
C ASN A 341 20.27 -18.40 57.37
N ALA A 342 19.25 -18.75 58.17
CA ALA A 342 19.34 -18.91 59.62
C ALA A 342 19.18 -20.38 60.09
N HIS A 343 19.52 -21.35 59.23
CA HIS A 343 19.57 -22.78 59.59
C HIS A 343 20.92 -23.40 59.29
#